data_AF-A0A2V6FUK1-F1
#
_entry.id   AF-A0A2V6FUK1-F1
#
_cell.length_a   1.000
_cell.length_b   1.000
_cell.length_c   1.000
_cell.angle_alpha   90.00
_cell.angle_beta   90.00
_cell.angle_gamma   90.00
#
_symmetry.space_group_name_H-M   'P 1'
#
loop_
_entity.id
_entity.type
_entity.pdbx_description
1 polymer ?
#
loop_
_entity_poly.entity_id
_entity_poly.type
_entity_poly.pdbx_seq_one_letter_code
_entity_poly.pdbx_strand_id
1 'polypeptide(L)'
;TLAFIDTTTAAAANITANGGVDGSDGGVISFEDKSKGGTCSITLSGNAELDISMHNARGVTIGSLAGVGSVLLGANTLTIGSNNQSTTFSGVIQGTGGLTKSGTGTLTLTGNNTYTGNTTVTAGVLGISNKRGSGAGTGSVNVQAGTLAGKGIISGAVTIGTGSGSGAFLAPAAGSNVPVTLTTQSALTFNADATYTYTFRAKRNRAKTDQVIANEVTINSGAMIALSGQTQGRLTTGLALTLISNTSANPISGTFNNLPDGSIVTINGNNFQASYSGGDGNDLTLTVVP
;
A
#
# COMPACT_ATOMS: atom_id res chain seq x y z
N THR A 1 15.50 28.22 3.20
CA THR A 1 16.05 26.86 3.20
C THR A 1 16.56 26.49 4.57
N LEU A 2 16.23 25.29 5.06
CA LEU A 2 16.83 24.67 6.24
C LEU A 2 17.63 23.46 5.76
N ALA A 3 18.95 23.47 5.96
CA ALA A 3 19.84 22.43 5.47
C ALA A 3 20.51 21.68 6.63
N PHE A 4 20.49 20.36 6.57
CA PHE A 4 21.30 19.47 7.39
C PHE A 4 22.44 18.94 6.53
N ILE A 5 23.66 19.36 6.81
CA ILE A 5 24.87 19.09 6.00
C ILE A 5 25.87 18.28 6.83
N ASP A 6 26.86 17.66 6.17
CA ASP A 6 27.92 16.86 6.78
C ASP A 6 27.37 15.74 7.68
N THR A 7 27.56 15.84 9.00
CA THR A 7 27.17 14.82 9.98
C THR A 7 26.07 15.30 10.93
N THR A 8 25.43 16.43 10.59
CA THR A 8 24.37 17.03 11.40
C THR A 8 23.11 16.15 11.45
N THR A 9 22.24 16.42 12.42
CA THR A 9 20.99 15.66 12.57
C THR A 9 19.80 16.55 12.93
N ALA A 10 18.64 16.22 12.37
CA ALA A 10 17.34 16.77 12.76
C ALA A 10 16.80 16.14 14.07
N ALA A 11 17.40 15.05 14.55
CA ALA A 11 17.02 14.36 15.78
C ALA A 11 15.50 14.15 15.91
N ALA A 12 14.84 14.76 16.91
CA ALA A 12 13.40 14.66 17.15
C ALA A 12 12.67 15.97 16.83
N ALA A 13 13.22 16.82 15.96
CA ALA A 13 12.64 18.12 15.63
C ALA A 13 11.27 17.99 14.92
N ASN A 14 10.41 18.99 15.14
CA ASN A 14 9.22 19.21 14.34
C ASN A 14 9.53 20.32 13.33
N ILE A 15 9.57 19.98 12.05
CA ILE A 15 10.02 20.86 10.98
C ILE A 15 8.85 21.13 10.04
N THR A 16 8.58 22.41 9.79
CA THR A 16 7.57 22.82 8.82
C THR A 16 8.22 23.66 7.73
N ALA A 17 7.99 23.30 6.47
CA ALA A 17 8.31 24.14 5.33
C ALA A 17 7.03 24.73 4.75
N ASN A 18 7.02 26.06 4.66
CA ASN A 18 5.88 26.81 4.15
C ASN A 18 5.95 26.96 2.64
N GLY A 19 4.82 26.89 1.96
CA GLY A 19 4.74 27.28 0.56
C GLY A 19 5.04 28.77 0.39
N GLY A 20 5.50 29.15 -0.80
CA GLY A 20 5.68 30.54 -1.18
C GLY A 20 4.34 31.27 -1.31
N VAL A 21 4.39 32.60 -1.26
CA VAL A 21 3.24 33.47 -1.54
C VAL A 21 3.34 33.99 -2.97
N ASP A 22 2.19 34.22 -3.61
CA ASP A 22 2.11 34.89 -4.93
C ASP A 22 3.01 34.27 -6.02
N GLY A 23 3.18 32.94 -5.98
CA GLY A 23 3.98 32.20 -6.95
C GLY A 23 5.48 32.17 -6.68
N SER A 24 5.94 32.68 -5.52
CA SER A 24 7.33 32.54 -5.07
C SER A 24 7.68 31.08 -4.77
N ASP A 25 8.98 30.80 -4.67
CA ASP A 25 9.47 29.50 -4.22
C ASP A 25 9.01 29.18 -2.79
N GLY A 26 8.76 27.90 -2.55
CA GLY A 26 8.47 27.37 -1.23
C GLY A 26 9.73 27.18 -0.39
N GLY A 27 9.53 26.94 0.90
CA GLY A 27 10.60 26.54 1.80
C GLY A 27 11.17 25.17 1.40
N VAL A 28 12.49 25.06 1.42
CA VAL A 28 13.21 23.81 1.17
C VAL A 28 13.82 23.31 2.49
N ILE A 29 13.62 22.03 2.78
CA ILE A 29 14.36 21.27 3.80
C ILE A 29 15.31 20.32 3.05
N SER A 30 16.62 20.43 3.25
CA SER A 30 17.60 19.53 2.62
C SER A 30 18.34 18.65 3.64
N PHE A 31 18.56 17.39 3.27
CA PHE A 31 19.52 16.50 3.92
C PHE A 31 20.62 16.15 2.93
N GLU A 32 21.81 16.67 3.19
CA GLU A 32 22.98 16.57 2.34
C GLU A 32 24.05 15.71 3.02
N ASP A 33 25.01 15.22 2.25
CA ASP A 33 26.14 14.43 2.73
C ASP A 33 25.78 13.22 3.59
N LYS A 34 26.20 13.18 4.86
CA LYS A 34 25.99 12.09 5.82
C LYS A 34 25.02 12.50 6.93
N SER A 35 24.20 13.53 6.69
CA SER A 35 23.27 14.06 7.66
C SER A 35 22.18 13.03 8.02
N LYS A 36 21.46 13.25 9.12
CA LYS A 36 20.48 12.27 9.63
C LYS A 36 19.16 12.93 10.00
N GLY A 37 18.05 12.44 9.48
CA GLY A 37 16.71 12.87 9.89
C GLY A 37 16.34 12.42 11.32
N GLY A 38 16.72 11.21 11.71
CA GLY A 38 16.39 10.67 13.04
C GLY A 38 14.90 10.32 13.15
N THR A 39 14.22 10.93 14.12
CA THR A 39 12.79 10.77 14.41
C THR A 39 11.98 12.04 14.12
N CYS A 40 12.56 12.99 13.39
CA CYS A 40 11.94 14.27 13.08
C CYS A 40 10.58 14.09 12.38
N SER A 41 9.66 15.00 12.66
CA SER A 41 8.43 15.13 11.89
C SER A 41 8.61 16.26 10.88
N ILE A 42 8.20 16.03 9.62
CA ILE A 42 8.26 17.01 8.55
C ILE A 42 6.86 17.26 8.01
N THR A 43 6.44 18.53 8.02
CA THR A 43 5.21 18.98 7.37
C THR A 43 5.56 19.93 6.23
N LEU A 44 5.16 19.57 5.01
CA LEU A 44 5.30 20.43 3.84
C LEU A 44 3.95 21.09 3.52
N SER A 45 3.98 22.30 2.97
CA SER A 45 2.77 23.01 2.52
C SER A 45 3.00 23.74 1.20
N GLY A 46 1.94 23.99 0.44
CA GLY A 46 2.02 24.62 -0.88
C GLY A 46 3.03 23.91 -1.80
N ASN A 47 3.98 24.69 -2.33
CA ASN A 47 5.10 24.26 -3.17
C ASN A 47 6.41 24.05 -2.37
N ALA A 48 6.34 23.81 -1.06
CA ALA A 48 7.51 23.46 -0.26
C ALA A 48 8.10 22.10 -0.65
N GLU A 49 9.39 21.93 -0.38
CA GLU A 49 10.16 20.75 -0.80
C GLU A 49 10.95 20.13 0.34
N LEU A 50 11.00 18.80 0.36
CA LEU A 50 12.02 18.01 1.05
C LEU A 50 12.99 17.44 0.00
N ASP A 51 14.25 17.83 0.07
CA ASP A 51 15.30 17.38 -0.84
C ASP A 51 16.31 16.47 -0.12
N ILE A 52 16.49 15.25 -0.62
CA ILE A 52 17.53 14.32 -0.17
C ILE A 52 18.44 13.88 -1.33
N SER A 53 18.38 14.56 -2.47
CA SER A 53 19.06 14.15 -3.70
C SER A 53 20.58 14.21 -3.61
N MET A 54 21.11 15.10 -2.76
CA MET A 54 22.54 15.32 -2.53
C MET A 54 23.09 14.54 -1.31
N HIS A 55 22.35 13.54 -0.83
CA HIS A 55 22.81 12.70 0.28
C HIS A 55 23.84 11.64 -0.21
N ASN A 56 24.96 11.50 0.50
CA ASN A 56 26.09 10.61 0.17
C ASN A 56 25.85 9.15 0.56
N ALA A 57 25.05 8.89 1.61
CA ALA A 57 24.62 7.53 1.93
C ALA A 57 23.32 7.21 1.19
N ARG A 58 23.05 5.94 0.86
CA ARG A 58 21.88 5.52 0.05
C ARG A 58 20.52 5.67 0.76
N GLY A 59 20.37 6.63 1.66
CA GLY A 59 19.08 7.02 2.21
C GLY A 59 19.12 7.91 3.44
N VAL A 60 17.97 8.51 3.74
CA VAL A 60 17.70 9.33 4.92
C VAL A 60 16.53 8.68 5.67
N THR A 61 16.62 8.57 7.00
CA THR A 61 15.48 8.13 7.84
C THR A 61 14.90 9.32 8.58
N ILE A 62 13.58 9.49 8.47
CA ILE A 62 12.78 10.50 9.19
C ILE A 62 11.68 9.81 10.00
N GLY A 63 11.17 10.54 11.00
CA GLY A 63 10.04 10.10 11.81
C GLY A 63 8.76 10.03 11.00
N SER A 64 8.29 11.17 10.49
CA SER A 64 7.03 11.24 9.75
C SER A 64 7.04 12.34 8.69
N LEU A 65 6.22 12.17 7.65
CA LEU A 65 6.02 13.14 6.58
C LEU A 65 4.53 13.40 6.39
N ALA A 66 4.13 14.67 6.40
CA ALA A 66 2.75 15.08 6.23
C ALA A 66 2.61 16.30 5.30
N GLY A 67 1.39 16.54 4.84
CA GLY A 67 1.02 17.74 4.10
C GLY A 67 1.11 17.59 2.59
N VAL A 68 1.48 18.66 1.90
CA VAL A 68 1.55 18.77 0.42
C VAL A 68 2.89 19.34 0.00
N GLY A 69 3.26 19.24 -1.27
CA GLY A 69 4.55 19.74 -1.79
C GLY A 69 5.27 18.69 -2.62
N SER A 70 6.59 18.81 -2.71
CA SER A 70 7.46 17.84 -3.39
C SER A 70 8.44 17.16 -2.43
N VAL A 71 8.80 15.92 -2.76
CA VAL A 71 9.96 15.24 -2.19
C VAL A 71 10.89 14.85 -3.34
N LEU A 72 12.10 15.41 -3.35
CA LEU A 72 13.13 15.08 -4.33
C LEU A 72 14.09 14.04 -3.74
N LEU A 73 14.01 12.80 -4.25
CA LEU A 73 14.80 11.68 -3.73
C LEU A 73 16.23 11.65 -4.31
N GLY A 74 16.47 12.21 -5.49
CA GLY A 74 17.64 11.83 -6.30
C GLY A 74 17.69 10.32 -6.48
N ALA A 75 18.83 9.69 -6.20
CA ALA A 75 18.99 8.23 -6.20
C ALA A 75 18.85 7.59 -4.80
N ASN A 76 18.39 8.34 -3.79
CA ASN A 76 18.40 7.94 -2.40
C ASN A 76 17.08 7.31 -1.93
N THR A 77 17.17 6.46 -0.90
CA THR A 77 15.97 5.88 -0.27
C THR A 77 15.51 6.74 0.90
N LEU A 78 14.27 7.22 0.88
CA LEU A 78 13.67 7.86 2.06
C LEU A 78 13.02 6.79 2.94
N THR A 79 13.43 6.67 4.19
CA THR A 79 12.76 5.81 5.18
C THR A 79 11.89 6.67 6.09
N ILE A 80 10.60 6.32 6.19
CA ILE A 80 9.61 7.07 6.97
C ILE A 80 8.99 6.14 8.02
N GLY A 81 8.82 6.65 9.23
CA GLY A 81 8.05 6.01 10.30
C GLY A 81 8.82 5.75 11.58
N SER A 82 10.06 6.25 11.73
CA SER A 82 10.88 5.99 12.92
C SER A 82 10.30 6.56 14.22
N ASN A 83 9.28 7.42 14.14
CA ASN A 83 8.56 7.96 15.30
C ASN A 83 7.16 7.33 15.50
N ASN A 84 6.82 6.29 14.72
CA ASN A 84 5.55 5.56 14.78
C ASN A 84 4.28 6.40 14.55
N GLN A 85 4.38 7.64 14.08
CA GLN A 85 3.21 8.47 13.80
C GLN A 85 2.50 8.03 12.53
N SER A 86 1.18 8.22 12.52
CA SER A 86 0.36 8.05 11.32
C SER A 86 0.17 9.40 10.63
N THR A 87 0.52 9.49 9.35
CA THR A 87 0.44 10.72 8.57
C THR A 87 -0.10 10.49 7.16
N THR A 88 -0.61 11.56 6.57
CA THR A 88 -1.01 11.60 5.17
C THR A 88 -0.12 12.58 4.43
N PHE A 89 0.50 12.12 3.34
CA PHE A 89 1.21 12.96 2.40
C PHE A 89 0.48 12.99 1.06
N SER A 90 0.10 14.19 0.65
CA SER A 90 -0.70 14.46 -0.54
C SER A 90 0.10 15.13 -1.65
N GLY A 91 1.39 15.38 -1.43
CA GLY A 91 2.32 15.87 -2.43
C GLY A 91 2.86 14.78 -3.37
N VAL A 92 3.87 15.15 -4.17
CA VAL A 92 4.53 14.25 -5.13
C VAL A 92 5.92 13.87 -4.63
N ILE A 93 6.22 12.58 -4.62
CA ILE A 93 7.56 12.04 -4.39
C ILE A 93 8.15 11.68 -5.76
N GLN A 94 9.38 12.12 -6.04
CA GLN A 94 10.03 12.02 -7.35
C GLN A 94 11.52 11.69 -7.25
N GLY A 95 12.10 11.18 -8.33
CA GLY A 95 13.52 10.78 -8.41
C GLY A 95 13.72 9.31 -8.77
N THR A 96 14.96 8.86 -8.92
CA THR A 96 15.27 7.45 -9.22
C THR A 96 15.38 6.58 -7.97
N GLY A 97 15.44 7.21 -6.80
CA GLY A 97 15.43 6.59 -5.48
C GLY A 97 14.10 5.95 -5.10
N GLY A 98 14.06 5.38 -3.90
CA GLY A 98 12.93 4.58 -3.41
C GLY A 98 12.39 5.05 -2.06
N LEU A 99 11.40 4.32 -1.56
CA LEU A 99 10.75 4.59 -0.28
C LEU A 99 10.81 3.35 0.61
N THR A 100 11.07 3.52 1.89
CA THR A 100 10.85 2.49 2.91
C THR A 100 9.86 2.98 3.96
N LYS A 101 8.74 2.27 4.11
CA LYS A 101 7.81 2.45 5.23
C LYS A 101 8.23 1.54 6.38
N SER A 102 8.49 2.15 7.53
CA SER A 102 8.90 1.50 8.78
C SER A 102 8.02 1.97 9.95
N GLY A 103 8.23 1.43 11.15
CA GLY A 103 7.47 1.76 12.34
C GLY A 103 5.98 1.37 12.29
N THR A 104 5.29 1.49 13.42
CA THR A 104 3.93 0.95 13.59
C THR A 104 2.82 1.83 13.01
N GLY A 105 3.11 3.11 12.74
CA GLY A 105 2.15 4.07 12.20
C GLY A 105 1.72 3.79 10.76
N THR A 106 0.76 4.57 10.28
CA THR A 106 0.26 4.52 8.89
C THR A 106 0.81 5.68 8.08
N LEU A 107 1.46 5.42 6.95
CA LEU A 107 1.74 6.43 5.94
C LEU A 107 0.70 6.31 4.82
N THR A 108 -0.13 7.34 4.64
CA THR A 108 -1.09 7.40 3.53
C THR A 108 -0.57 8.31 2.42
N LEU A 109 -0.38 7.76 1.22
CA LEU A 109 0.02 8.49 0.01
C LEU A 109 -1.21 8.75 -0.87
N THR A 110 -1.53 10.02 -1.10
CA THR A 110 -2.68 10.41 -1.96
C THR A 110 -2.26 11.14 -3.24
N GLY A 111 -0.99 11.50 -3.37
CA GLY A 111 -0.44 12.15 -4.56
C GLY A 111 -0.12 11.15 -5.67
N ASN A 112 0.16 11.69 -6.87
CA ASN A 112 0.67 10.92 -7.99
C ASN A 112 2.20 10.94 -7.95
N ASN A 113 2.78 9.91 -7.35
CA ASN A 113 4.22 9.77 -7.18
C ASN A 113 4.89 9.27 -8.47
N THR A 114 6.06 9.80 -8.77
CA THR A 114 6.79 9.56 -10.04
C THR A 114 8.16 8.93 -9.84
N TYR A 115 8.54 8.62 -8.59
CA TYR A 115 9.81 7.97 -8.34
C TYR A 115 9.87 6.56 -8.95
N THR A 116 11.05 6.14 -9.39
CA THR A 116 11.22 4.87 -10.12
C THR A 116 11.86 3.78 -9.28
N GLY A 117 12.44 4.11 -8.13
CA GLY A 117 12.97 3.12 -7.19
C GLY A 117 11.86 2.39 -6.45
N ASN A 118 12.22 1.26 -5.82
CA ASN A 118 11.25 0.40 -5.18
C ASN A 118 10.67 1.03 -3.90
N THR A 119 9.44 0.63 -3.58
CA THR A 119 8.81 0.86 -2.27
C THR A 119 8.91 -0.41 -1.44
N THR A 120 9.43 -0.31 -0.22
CA THR A 120 9.49 -1.43 0.74
C THR A 120 8.66 -1.12 1.97
N VAL A 121 7.81 -2.05 2.39
CA VAL A 121 7.08 -1.96 3.67
C VAL A 121 7.69 -2.99 4.62
N THR A 122 8.25 -2.49 5.73
CA THR A 122 8.90 -3.31 6.76
C THR A 122 8.10 -3.35 8.06
N ALA A 123 7.19 -2.40 8.28
CA ALA A 123 6.26 -2.39 9.42
C ALA A 123 5.12 -1.38 9.22
N GLY A 124 4.08 -1.54 10.03
CA GLY A 124 2.91 -0.66 10.06
C GLY A 124 2.10 -0.75 8.76
N VAL A 125 1.49 0.36 8.35
CA VAL A 125 0.61 0.40 7.17
C VAL A 125 1.12 1.40 6.14
N LEU A 126 1.22 0.97 4.88
CA LEU A 126 1.30 1.85 3.72
C LEU A 126 -0.09 1.91 3.07
N GLY A 127 -0.75 3.06 3.16
CA GLY A 127 -2.05 3.32 2.55
C GLY A 127 -1.90 4.03 1.20
N ILE A 128 -2.42 3.45 0.12
CA ILE A 128 -2.42 4.05 -1.21
C ILE A 128 -3.81 4.60 -1.53
N SER A 129 -3.92 5.89 -1.82
CA SER A 129 -5.21 6.57 -2.04
C SER A 129 -5.13 7.67 -3.11
N ASN A 130 -4.18 7.55 -4.04
CA ASN A 130 -4.12 8.40 -5.22
C ASN A 130 -5.34 8.16 -6.13
N LYS A 131 -5.76 9.20 -6.85
CA LYS A 131 -6.91 9.14 -7.77
C LYS A 131 -6.52 8.82 -9.21
N ARG A 132 -5.27 9.08 -9.58
CA ARG A 132 -4.70 8.94 -10.94
C ARG A 132 -3.23 8.60 -10.84
N GLY A 133 -2.67 8.07 -11.92
CA GLY A 133 -1.26 7.68 -12.02
C GLY A 133 -0.91 6.65 -10.95
N SER A 134 0.23 6.82 -10.27
CA SER A 134 0.73 5.87 -9.29
C SER A 134 0.86 6.46 -7.90
N GLY A 135 0.36 5.76 -6.88
CA GLY A 135 0.50 6.18 -5.49
C GLY A 135 1.83 5.74 -4.86
N ALA A 136 2.56 4.81 -5.48
CA ALA A 136 3.81 4.26 -4.95
C ALA A 136 4.97 4.30 -5.96
N GLY A 137 4.92 5.24 -6.92
CA GLY A 137 5.88 5.33 -8.00
C GLY A 137 5.76 4.18 -9.01
N THR A 138 6.72 4.08 -9.93
CA THR A 138 6.73 3.04 -10.97
C THR A 138 7.59 1.82 -10.62
N GLY A 139 8.41 1.91 -9.58
CA GLY A 139 9.15 0.77 -9.03
C GLY A 139 8.25 -0.26 -8.36
N SER A 140 8.80 -1.43 -8.00
CA SER A 140 8.01 -2.47 -7.35
C SER A 140 7.66 -2.11 -5.91
N VAL A 141 6.52 -2.61 -5.43
CA VAL A 141 6.09 -2.52 -4.03
C VAL A 141 6.30 -3.87 -3.36
N ASN A 142 7.20 -3.93 -2.37
CA ASN A 142 7.56 -5.14 -1.64
C ASN A 142 7.12 -5.01 -0.19
N VAL A 143 6.08 -5.74 0.21
CA VAL A 143 5.63 -5.78 1.60
C VAL A 143 6.32 -6.94 2.30
N GLN A 144 7.43 -6.65 2.97
CA GLN A 144 8.22 -7.64 3.69
C GLN A 144 7.58 -7.99 5.03
N ALA A 145 7.06 -6.97 5.72
CA ALA A 145 6.27 -7.09 6.93
C ALA A 145 5.35 -5.86 7.06
N GLY A 146 4.22 -6.02 7.75
CA GLY A 146 3.18 -4.98 7.84
C GLY A 146 2.14 -5.10 6.74
N THR A 147 1.49 -3.99 6.38
CA THR A 147 0.26 -4.00 5.57
C THR A 147 0.33 -3.00 4.42
N LEU A 148 -0.01 -3.46 3.20
CA LEU A 148 -0.43 -2.60 2.10
C LEU A 148 -1.95 -2.46 2.10
N ALA A 149 -2.43 -1.24 2.03
CA ALA A 149 -3.85 -0.91 2.13
C ALA A 149 -4.27 0.20 1.16
N GLY A 150 -5.57 0.46 1.12
CA GLY A 150 -6.15 1.61 0.46
C GLY A 150 -6.93 1.27 -0.81
N LYS A 151 -7.12 2.30 -1.63
CA LYS A 151 -8.07 2.33 -2.75
C LYS A 151 -7.53 3.01 -4.00
N GLY A 152 -6.21 3.19 -4.06
CA GLY A 152 -5.55 3.90 -5.16
C GLY A 152 -5.03 2.95 -6.23
N ILE A 153 -4.09 3.46 -7.01
CA ILE A 153 -3.51 2.78 -8.17
C ILE A 153 -2.01 2.65 -7.94
N ILE A 154 -1.47 1.45 -8.13
CA ILE A 154 -0.05 1.12 -8.09
C ILE A 154 0.35 0.65 -9.48
N SER A 155 1.39 1.25 -10.05
CA SER A 155 1.82 0.94 -11.42
C SER A 155 2.80 -0.22 -11.45
N GLY A 156 3.76 -0.26 -10.54
CA GLY A 156 4.74 -1.33 -10.43
C GLY A 156 4.13 -2.65 -9.92
N ALA A 157 4.90 -3.74 -10.07
CA ALA A 157 4.53 -5.03 -9.51
C ALA A 157 4.44 -4.98 -7.98
N VAL A 158 3.51 -5.75 -7.42
CA VAL A 158 3.28 -5.84 -5.98
C VAL A 158 3.60 -7.24 -5.49
N THR A 159 4.46 -7.34 -4.48
CA THR A 159 4.78 -8.59 -3.80
C THR A 159 4.44 -8.47 -2.33
N ILE A 160 3.60 -9.37 -1.85
CA ILE A 160 3.22 -9.49 -0.45
C ILE A 160 3.96 -10.68 0.15
N GLY A 161 4.71 -10.42 1.21
CA GLY A 161 5.51 -11.42 1.88
C GLY A 161 6.87 -11.65 1.23
N THR A 162 7.73 -12.35 1.95
CA THR A 162 9.09 -12.73 1.51
C THR A 162 9.22 -14.24 1.28
N GLY A 163 8.21 -15.01 1.65
CA GLY A 163 8.17 -16.48 1.64
C GLY A 163 8.58 -17.13 2.96
N SER A 164 9.23 -16.40 3.86
CA SER A 164 9.73 -16.94 5.15
C SER A 164 9.77 -15.92 6.28
N GLY A 165 9.21 -14.73 6.08
CA GLY A 165 9.26 -13.61 7.02
C GLY A 165 8.19 -13.69 8.11
N SER A 166 8.10 -12.62 8.91
CA SER A 166 7.19 -12.52 10.06
C SER A 166 5.70 -12.36 9.70
N GLY A 167 5.36 -12.37 8.42
CA GLY A 167 4.00 -12.16 7.92
C GLY A 167 3.82 -10.78 7.27
N ALA A 168 3.15 -10.77 6.12
CA ALA A 168 2.83 -9.57 5.37
C ALA A 168 1.36 -9.58 4.94
N PHE A 169 0.74 -8.40 4.90
CA PHE A 169 -0.69 -8.28 4.68
C PHE A 169 -1.01 -7.42 3.47
N LEU A 170 -1.95 -7.88 2.66
CA LEU A 170 -2.73 -7.02 1.77
C LEU A 170 -4.10 -6.84 2.40
N ALA A 171 -4.49 -5.61 2.71
CA ALA A 171 -5.78 -5.31 3.33
C ALA A 171 -6.33 -4.00 2.75
N PRO A 172 -6.96 -4.02 1.56
CA PRO A 172 -7.40 -2.79 0.90
C PRO A 172 -8.29 -1.93 1.81
N ALA A 173 -9.22 -2.54 2.54
CA ALA A 173 -10.08 -1.81 3.47
C ALA A 173 -9.39 -1.35 4.77
N ALA A 174 -8.24 -1.92 5.14
CA ALA A 174 -7.57 -1.70 6.44
C ALA A 174 -8.53 -1.73 7.65
N GLY A 175 -9.49 -2.67 7.67
CA GLY A 175 -10.49 -2.77 8.73
C GLY A 175 -11.64 -1.75 8.64
N SER A 176 -11.62 -0.84 7.65
CA SER A 176 -12.80 -0.03 7.32
C SER A 176 -13.88 -0.92 6.71
N ASN A 177 -15.12 -0.44 6.76
CA ASN A 177 -16.26 -1.15 6.19
C ASN A 177 -16.82 -0.46 4.94
N VAL A 178 -15.96 0.32 4.30
CA VAL A 178 -16.28 1.05 3.08
C VAL A 178 -15.82 0.19 1.91
N PRO A 179 -16.65 0.01 0.86
CA PRO A 179 -16.18 -0.62 -0.36
C PRO A 179 -14.97 0.13 -0.91
N VAL A 180 -13.90 -0.60 -1.18
CA VAL A 180 -12.67 -0.04 -1.73
C VAL A 180 -12.08 -0.98 -2.76
N THR A 181 -11.45 -0.41 -3.78
CA THR A 181 -10.75 -1.17 -4.79
C THR A 181 -9.31 -0.67 -4.83
N LEU A 182 -8.36 -1.55 -4.55
CA LEU A 182 -6.95 -1.29 -4.80
C LEU A 182 -6.59 -1.85 -6.18
N THR A 183 -6.02 -1.03 -7.04
CA THR A 183 -5.62 -1.45 -8.39
C THR A 183 -4.10 -1.56 -8.49
N THR A 184 -3.60 -2.73 -8.90
CA THR A 184 -2.23 -2.92 -9.37
C THR A 184 -2.26 -3.07 -10.89
N GLN A 185 -1.50 -2.25 -11.61
CA GLN A 185 -1.46 -2.28 -13.08
C GLN A 185 -0.50 -3.35 -13.61
N SER A 186 0.27 -3.96 -12.71
CA SER A 186 1.24 -5.02 -12.96
C SER A 186 0.93 -6.23 -12.06
N ALA A 187 1.79 -7.25 -12.14
CA ALA A 187 1.69 -8.50 -11.41
C ALA A 187 1.51 -8.30 -9.90
N LEU A 188 0.63 -9.11 -9.32
CA LEU A 188 0.43 -9.26 -7.88
C LEU A 188 0.86 -10.66 -7.45
N THR A 189 1.83 -10.74 -6.53
CA THR A 189 2.34 -12.00 -5.98
C THR A 189 2.09 -12.07 -4.48
N PHE A 190 1.51 -13.19 -4.02
CA PHE A 190 1.43 -13.56 -2.61
C PHE A 190 2.43 -14.67 -2.32
N ASN A 191 3.38 -14.42 -1.43
CA ASN A 191 4.33 -15.42 -0.94
C ASN A 191 3.76 -16.22 0.24
N ALA A 192 4.47 -17.28 0.66
CA ALA A 192 3.99 -18.22 1.67
C ALA A 192 3.63 -17.58 3.04
N ASP A 193 4.27 -16.46 3.39
CA ASP A 193 4.02 -15.66 4.59
C ASP A 193 3.00 -14.53 4.37
N ALA A 194 2.34 -14.49 3.21
CA ALA A 194 1.35 -13.47 2.89
C ALA A 194 -0.04 -13.83 3.42
N THR A 195 -0.77 -12.82 3.86
CA THR A 195 -2.21 -12.90 4.15
C THR A 195 -2.97 -11.82 3.39
N TYR A 196 -3.93 -12.23 2.55
CA TYR A 196 -4.92 -11.31 2.01
C TYR A 196 -6.08 -11.15 2.98
N THR A 197 -6.36 -9.94 3.46
CA THR A 197 -7.56 -9.65 4.26
C THR A 197 -8.65 -9.10 3.35
N TYR A 198 -9.73 -9.87 3.22
CA TYR A 198 -10.91 -9.51 2.45
C TYR A 198 -12.06 -9.15 3.38
N THR A 199 -12.60 -7.95 3.25
CA THR A 199 -13.67 -7.41 4.08
C THR A 199 -14.94 -7.24 3.28
N PHE A 200 -16.05 -7.80 3.77
CA PHE A 200 -17.34 -7.61 3.13
C PHE A 200 -18.50 -7.44 4.10
N ARG A 201 -19.53 -6.73 3.62
CA ARG A 201 -20.83 -6.58 4.25
C ARG A 201 -21.92 -6.98 3.28
N ALA A 202 -22.68 -8.02 3.60
CA ALA A 202 -23.72 -8.54 2.71
C ALA A 202 -25.11 -8.59 3.36
N LYS A 203 -26.14 -8.33 2.56
CA LYS A 203 -27.55 -8.42 2.96
C LYS A 203 -28.39 -8.85 1.76
N ARG A 204 -29.12 -9.96 1.91
CA ARG A 204 -29.91 -10.58 0.83
C ARG A 204 -29.05 -10.85 -0.41
N ASN A 205 -29.30 -10.14 -1.51
CA ASN A 205 -28.61 -10.26 -2.79
C ASN A 205 -27.63 -9.09 -3.05
N ARG A 206 -27.22 -8.36 -2.02
CA ARG A 206 -26.31 -7.21 -2.15
C ARG A 206 -25.11 -7.37 -1.25
N ALA A 207 -23.94 -7.00 -1.73
CA ALA A 207 -22.72 -6.91 -0.95
C ALA A 207 -21.98 -5.60 -1.19
N LYS A 208 -21.25 -5.19 -0.16
CA LYS A 208 -20.27 -4.11 -0.15
C LYS A 208 -18.95 -4.75 0.23
N THR A 209 -17.97 -4.72 -0.66
CA THR A 209 -16.73 -5.48 -0.51
C THR A 209 -15.54 -4.57 -0.71
N ASP A 210 -14.41 -4.91 -0.12
CA ASP A 210 -13.16 -4.54 -0.76
C ASP A 210 -12.91 -5.42 -1.99
N GLN A 211 -11.94 -5.03 -2.80
CA GLN A 211 -11.53 -5.75 -4.00
C GLN A 211 -10.08 -5.38 -4.32
N VAL A 212 -9.36 -6.31 -4.94
CA VAL A 212 -8.11 -6.04 -5.61
C VAL A 212 -8.28 -6.27 -7.11
N ILE A 213 -7.77 -5.36 -7.93
CA ILE A 213 -7.63 -5.53 -9.38
C ILE A 213 -6.14 -5.67 -9.67
N ALA A 214 -5.73 -6.69 -10.41
CA ALA A 214 -4.33 -6.92 -10.76
C ALA A 214 -4.18 -7.46 -12.18
N ASN A 215 -3.07 -7.11 -12.85
CA ASN A 215 -2.70 -7.71 -14.12
C ASN A 215 -1.71 -8.84 -13.85
N GLU A 216 -2.21 -10.08 -13.89
CA GLU A 216 -1.50 -11.31 -13.50
C GLU A 216 -1.43 -11.48 -11.97
N VAL A 217 -1.82 -12.67 -11.50
CA VAL A 217 -1.86 -12.99 -10.08
C VAL A 217 -1.21 -14.34 -9.84
N THR A 218 -0.23 -14.35 -8.93
CA THR A 218 0.42 -15.56 -8.44
C THR A 218 0.20 -15.69 -6.95
N ILE A 219 -0.29 -16.84 -6.52
CA ILE A 219 -0.49 -17.21 -5.12
C ILE A 219 0.38 -18.43 -4.82
N ASN A 220 1.52 -18.19 -4.19
CA ASN A 220 2.45 -19.24 -3.83
C ASN A 220 1.91 -20.08 -2.66
N SER A 221 2.29 -21.36 -2.64
CA SER A 221 1.90 -22.28 -1.56
C SER A 221 2.25 -21.71 -0.18
N GLY A 222 1.32 -21.84 0.76
CA GLY A 222 1.42 -21.27 2.11
C GLY A 222 0.68 -19.94 2.30
N ALA A 223 0.48 -19.16 1.23
CA ALA A 223 -0.26 -17.90 1.32
C ALA A 223 -1.69 -18.13 1.84
N MET A 224 -2.15 -17.24 2.71
CA MET A 224 -3.45 -17.35 3.38
C MET A 224 -4.41 -16.23 2.97
N ILE A 225 -5.71 -16.47 3.15
CA ILE A 225 -6.74 -15.43 3.07
C ILE A 225 -7.55 -15.37 4.37
N ALA A 226 -7.73 -14.16 4.90
CA ALA A 226 -8.58 -13.87 6.04
C ALA A 226 -9.88 -13.24 5.55
N LEU A 227 -11.00 -13.97 5.66
CA LEU A 227 -12.33 -13.51 5.27
C LEU A 227 -13.03 -12.84 6.46
N SER A 228 -13.06 -11.50 6.46
CA SER A 228 -13.74 -10.69 7.47
C SER A 228 -15.14 -10.29 6.98
N GLY A 229 -16.07 -11.25 7.07
CA GLY A 229 -17.46 -11.07 6.61
C GLY A 229 -18.43 -10.63 7.71
N GLN A 230 -19.30 -9.68 7.38
CA GLN A 230 -20.50 -9.35 8.15
C GLN A 230 -21.72 -9.61 7.27
N THR A 231 -22.70 -10.39 7.77
CA THR A 231 -23.94 -10.66 7.02
C THR A 231 -25.16 -10.26 7.85
N GLN A 232 -26.21 -9.79 7.18
CA GLN A 232 -27.50 -9.56 7.82
C GLN A 232 -28.52 -10.60 7.32
N GLY A 233 -28.59 -11.72 8.04
CA GLY A 233 -29.46 -12.86 7.73
C GLY A 233 -28.90 -13.80 6.66
N ARG A 234 -29.78 -14.66 6.12
CA ARG A 234 -29.45 -15.56 5.01
C ARG A 234 -29.29 -14.76 3.72
N LEU A 235 -28.21 -15.01 3.00
CA LEU A 235 -27.91 -14.43 1.70
C LEU A 235 -28.59 -15.23 0.60
N THR A 236 -28.82 -14.59 -0.53
CA THR A 236 -29.42 -15.22 -1.71
C THR A 236 -28.40 -16.14 -2.36
N THR A 237 -28.75 -17.43 -2.54
CA THR A 237 -27.95 -18.37 -3.35
C THR A 237 -27.66 -17.78 -4.73
N GLY A 238 -26.41 -17.86 -5.16
CA GLY A 238 -25.91 -17.24 -6.39
C GLY A 238 -25.39 -15.81 -6.23
N LEU A 239 -25.48 -15.19 -5.04
CA LEU A 239 -24.75 -13.94 -4.78
C LEU A 239 -23.24 -14.21 -4.87
N ALA A 240 -22.58 -13.61 -5.86
CA ALA A 240 -21.15 -13.71 -6.07
C ALA A 240 -20.42 -12.45 -5.55
N LEU A 241 -19.29 -12.67 -4.89
CA LEU A 241 -18.37 -11.64 -4.41
C LEU A 241 -17.05 -11.79 -5.16
N THR A 242 -16.58 -10.75 -5.84
CA THR A 242 -15.26 -10.76 -6.48
C THR A 242 -14.22 -10.26 -5.49
N LEU A 243 -13.24 -11.11 -5.18
CA LEU A 243 -12.18 -10.84 -4.21
C LEU A 243 -10.96 -10.25 -4.89
N ILE A 244 -10.55 -10.90 -5.98
CA ILE A 244 -9.46 -10.49 -6.87
C ILE A 244 -10.02 -10.53 -8.28
N SER A 245 -9.89 -9.42 -9.00
CA SER A 245 -10.11 -9.39 -10.44
C SER A 245 -8.79 -9.43 -11.18
N ASN A 246 -8.57 -10.45 -11.98
CA ASN A 246 -7.34 -10.67 -12.72
C ASN A 246 -7.52 -10.25 -14.17
N THR A 247 -6.95 -9.10 -14.54
CA THR A 247 -7.13 -8.53 -15.87
C THR A 247 -6.19 -9.12 -16.93
N SER A 248 -5.34 -10.08 -16.56
CA SER A 248 -4.51 -10.80 -17.55
C SER A 248 -5.33 -11.83 -18.31
N ALA A 249 -4.85 -12.33 -19.45
CA ALA A 249 -5.52 -13.42 -20.16
C ALA A 249 -5.28 -14.80 -19.48
N ASN A 250 -4.27 -14.89 -18.62
CA ASN A 250 -3.92 -16.13 -17.95
C ASN A 250 -4.76 -16.30 -16.68
N PRO A 251 -5.09 -17.55 -16.29
CA PRO A 251 -5.68 -17.84 -14.99
C PRO A 251 -4.79 -17.37 -13.82
N ILE A 252 -5.40 -17.21 -12.64
CA ILE A 252 -4.64 -17.06 -11.40
C ILE A 252 -3.78 -18.32 -11.21
N SER A 253 -2.48 -18.12 -10.99
CA SER A 253 -1.55 -19.22 -10.70
C SER A 253 -1.59 -19.54 -9.20
N GLY A 254 -2.04 -20.74 -8.83
CA GLY A 254 -2.12 -21.20 -7.43
C GLY A 254 -3.41 -20.80 -6.71
N THR A 255 -3.51 -21.19 -5.43
CA THR A 255 -4.67 -20.93 -4.57
C THR A 255 -4.22 -20.58 -3.15
N PHE A 256 -5.07 -19.90 -2.38
CA PHE A 256 -4.80 -19.66 -0.96
C PHE A 256 -4.91 -21.00 -0.22
N ASN A 257 -3.97 -21.27 0.68
CA ASN A 257 -3.85 -22.57 1.35
C ASN A 257 -5.10 -22.94 2.15
N ASN A 258 -5.82 -21.95 2.69
CA ASN A 258 -7.05 -22.12 3.44
C ASN A 258 -8.33 -21.80 2.64
N LEU A 259 -8.22 -21.60 1.32
CA LEU A 259 -9.34 -21.43 0.41
C LEU A 259 -9.04 -22.05 -0.97
N PRO A 260 -8.88 -23.39 -1.08
CA PRO A 260 -8.67 -24.04 -2.37
C PRO A 260 -9.84 -23.84 -3.35
N ASP A 261 -9.60 -24.06 -4.64
CA ASP A 261 -10.64 -23.99 -5.67
C ASP A 261 -11.78 -24.98 -5.38
N GLY A 262 -13.02 -24.52 -5.53
CA GLY A 262 -14.24 -25.28 -5.24
C GLY A 262 -14.55 -25.50 -3.75
N SER A 263 -13.67 -25.09 -2.83
CA SER A 263 -13.90 -25.24 -1.39
C SER A 263 -15.08 -24.41 -0.89
N ILE A 264 -15.74 -24.87 0.18
CA ILE A 264 -16.85 -24.17 0.83
C ILE A 264 -16.39 -23.65 2.19
N VAL A 265 -16.63 -22.37 2.44
CA VAL A 265 -16.44 -21.73 3.75
C VAL A 265 -17.78 -21.21 4.25
N THR A 266 -18.07 -21.45 5.53
CA THR A 266 -19.28 -20.92 6.17
C THR A 266 -18.95 -19.65 6.95
N ILE A 267 -19.59 -18.54 6.60
CA ILE A 267 -19.41 -17.25 7.26
C ILE A 267 -20.78 -16.75 7.74
N ASN A 268 -20.94 -16.58 9.06
CA ASN A 268 -22.19 -16.15 9.68
C ASN A 268 -23.41 -16.96 9.19
N GLY A 269 -23.28 -18.29 9.13
CA GLY A 269 -24.33 -19.21 8.69
C GLY A 269 -24.64 -19.21 7.19
N ASN A 270 -23.80 -18.59 6.36
CA ASN A 270 -23.92 -18.62 4.89
C ASN A 270 -22.75 -19.38 4.30
N ASN A 271 -23.03 -20.34 3.42
CA ASN A 271 -22.02 -21.11 2.71
C ASN A 271 -21.56 -20.35 1.46
N PHE A 272 -20.26 -20.19 1.31
CA PHE A 272 -19.64 -19.58 0.14
C PHE A 272 -18.70 -20.58 -0.51
N GLN A 273 -18.91 -20.85 -1.80
CA GLN A 273 -18.00 -21.66 -2.60
C GLN A 273 -16.98 -20.76 -3.31
N ALA A 274 -15.69 -21.10 -3.18
CA ALA A 274 -14.61 -20.44 -3.89
C ALA A 274 -14.50 -20.91 -5.34
N SER A 275 -14.20 -19.98 -6.24
CA SER A 275 -13.83 -20.27 -7.63
C SER A 275 -12.71 -19.35 -8.08
N TYR A 276 -11.62 -19.93 -8.59
CA TYR A 276 -10.48 -19.24 -9.22
C TYR A 276 -10.64 -19.07 -10.74
N SER A 277 -11.79 -19.49 -11.26
CA SER A 277 -12.23 -19.32 -12.65
C SER A 277 -13.55 -18.52 -12.71
N GLY A 278 -13.85 -17.75 -11.66
CA GLY A 278 -15.05 -16.94 -11.59
C GLY A 278 -14.96 -15.67 -12.42
N GLY A 279 -15.99 -14.82 -12.34
CA GLY A 279 -16.02 -13.54 -13.04
C GLY A 279 -16.06 -13.72 -14.56
N ASP A 280 -15.04 -13.23 -15.25
CA ASP A 280 -14.79 -13.39 -16.68
C ASP A 280 -13.96 -14.64 -17.04
N GLY A 281 -13.70 -15.52 -16.07
CA GLY A 281 -13.09 -16.85 -16.27
C GLY A 281 -11.77 -17.06 -15.55
N ASN A 282 -11.23 -16.03 -14.90
CA ASN A 282 -9.95 -16.07 -14.19
C ASN A 282 -9.93 -15.20 -12.91
N ASP A 283 -11.08 -14.82 -12.37
CA ASP A 283 -11.17 -14.10 -11.11
C ASP A 283 -11.25 -15.06 -9.92
N LEU A 284 -10.83 -14.58 -8.73
CA LEU A 284 -11.16 -15.22 -7.46
C LEU A 284 -12.50 -14.69 -6.97
N THR A 285 -13.50 -15.58 -6.90
CA THR A 285 -14.85 -15.26 -6.44
C THR A 285 -15.30 -16.16 -5.30
N LEU A 286 -16.23 -15.65 -4.48
CA LEU A 286 -17.01 -16.41 -3.51
C LEU A 286 -18.49 -16.34 -3.87
N THR A 287 -19.11 -17.48 -4.16
CA THR A 287 -20.54 -17.55 -4.51
C THR A 287 -21.34 -18.21 -3.40
N VAL A 288 -22.45 -17.60 -3.00
CA VAL A 288 -23.34 -18.19 -1.99
C VAL A 288 -23.98 -19.47 -2.54
N VAL A 289 -23.80 -20.58 -1.84
CA VAL A 289 -24.38 -21.90 -2.16
C VAL A 289 -25.36 -22.35 -1.06
N PRO A 290 -26.22 -23.35 -1.32
CA PRO A 290 -27.18 -23.85 -0.34
C PRO A 290 -26.59 -24.22 1.02
#